data_AF-A0A7C5FUC6-F1
#
_entry.id   AF-A0A7C5FUC6-F1
#
_cell.length_a   1.000
_cell.length_b   1.000
_cell.length_c   1.000
_cell.angle_alpha   90.00
_cell.angle_beta   90.00
_cell.angle_gamma   90.00
#
_symmetry.space_group_name_H-M   'P 1'
#
loop_
_entity.id
_entity.type
_entity.pdbx_description
1 polymer ?
#
loop_
_entity_poly.entity_id
_entity_poly.type
_entity_poly.pdbx_seq_one_letter_code
_entity_poly.pdbx_strand_id
1 'polypeptide(L)'
;MVVPVALAIVLSFACAAQAALNVPADLKAPADDGIWVRPAGGVSQPIIGFKDGIRIGLWPTGGPRGLIRIFAPYVFPGYSETLINFVAVEPIVKGRRSLSELEHSALDDTQGKRMWFSDDVSESPKPGAPWDCPRGKTGAIKVGGKDVRTLSIAINVETLDNGAKPIVVASFREDRPNEVGFRVSAAKDTAEMESCVLTATMGNYSRSRLLWLKDEVVDSRKLWPDYKGTDFVGTPDYPMERMLADKDGALTVAITSNESDLSAVEMPRGGWDYAGKVCTQYWRKYPGTVSKPMVVRVNGRAAYWGSHAPIPGGVAFENFELIEKYVPGVESAFGVTLKTPKDMGWKIEAK
;
A
#
# COMPACT_ATOMS: atom_id res chain seq x y z
N MET A 1 -47.13 -54.09 -7.46
CA MET A 1 -46.05 -53.57 -8.33
C MET A 1 -46.26 -52.06 -8.42
N VAL A 2 -45.59 -51.30 -7.55
CA VAL A 2 -45.76 -49.85 -7.40
C VAL A 2 -44.41 -49.23 -7.77
N VAL A 3 -44.39 -48.42 -8.82
CA VAL A 3 -43.21 -47.66 -9.25
C VAL A 3 -43.30 -46.29 -8.59
N PRO A 4 -42.30 -45.84 -7.81
CA PRO A 4 -42.27 -44.47 -7.33
C PRO A 4 -41.67 -43.56 -8.41
N VAL A 5 -42.40 -42.50 -8.76
CA VAL A 5 -41.87 -41.39 -9.57
C VAL A 5 -41.08 -40.49 -8.62
N ALA A 6 -39.75 -40.52 -8.73
CA ALA A 6 -38.87 -39.60 -8.02
C ALA A 6 -38.93 -38.21 -8.67
N LEU A 7 -39.45 -37.23 -7.93
CA LEU A 7 -39.43 -35.83 -8.31
C LEU A 7 -38.02 -35.25 -8.05
N ALA A 8 -37.21 -35.12 -9.08
CA ALA A 8 -35.91 -34.47 -8.99
C ALA A 8 -36.11 -32.94 -8.92
N ILE A 9 -35.90 -32.36 -7.73
CA ILE A 9 -35.77 -30.92 -7.56
C ILE A 9 -34.39 -30.52 -8.10
N VAL A 10 -34.35 -29.96 -9.30
CA VAL A 10 -33.16 -29.29 -9.83
C VAL A 10 -33.10 -27.91 -9.16
N LEU A 11 -32.35 -27.82 -8.06
CA LEU A 11 -31.88 -26.55 -7.51
C LEU A 11 -30.83 -25.98 -8.46
N SER A 12 -31.27 -25.21 -9.44
CA SER A 12 -30.40 -24.38 -10.26
C SER A 12 -29.78 -23.29 -9.38
N PHE A 13 -28.57 -23.54 -8.86
CA PHE A 13 -27.69 -22.47 -8.43
C PHE A 13 -27.24 -21.72 -9.69
N ALA A 14 -28.06 -20.76 -10.14
CA ALA A 14 -27.60 -19.74 -11.05
C ALA A 14 -26.56 -18.91 -10.29
N CYS A 15 -25.28 -19.25 -10.48
CA CYS A 15 -24.20 -18.34 -10.22
C CYS A 15 -24.38 -17.19 -11.21
N ALA A 16 -25.16 -16.18 -10.84
CA ALA A 16 -25.22 -14.96 -11.61
C ALA A 16 -23.81 -14.37 -11.59
N ALA A 17 -23.08 -14.52 -12.70
CA ALA A 17 -21.88 -13.74 -12.92
C ALA A 17 -22.29 -12.27 -12.81
N GLN A 18 -21.92 -11.61 -11.72
CA GLN A 18 -22.20 -10.19 -11.54
C GLN A 18 -21.44 -9.46 -12.66
N ALA A 19 -22.16 -8.70 -13.49
CA ALA A 19 -21.55 -7.96 -14.58
C ALA A 19 -20.41 -7.06 -14.08
N ALA A 20 -19.35 -6.94 -14.89
CA ALA A 20 -18.23 -6.02 -14.63
C ALA A 20 -18.76 -4.63 -14.25
N LEU A 21 -18.19 -4.03 -13.20
CA LEU A 21 -18.63 -2.71 -12.76
C LEU A 21 -18.26 -1.65 -13.81
N ASN A 22 -19.25 -0.90 -14.27
CA ASN A 22 -19.03 0.28 -15.12
C ASN A 22 -18.67 1.49 -14.24
N VAL A 23 -17.44 1.99 -14.39
CA VAL A 23 -17.00 3.22 -13.73
C VAL A 23 -17.86 4.40 -14.24
N PRO A 24 -18.50 5.19 -13.37
CA PRO A 24 -19.20 6.40 -13.79
C PRO A 24 -18.23 7.37 -14.48
N ALA A 25 -18.66 7.95 -15.60
CA ALA A 25 -17.81 8.87 -16.37
C ALA A 25 -17.52 10.19 -15.64
N ASP A 26 -18.36 10.57 -14.69
CA ASP A 26 -18.41 11.87 -14.02
C ASP A 26 -18.20 11.77 -12.50
N LEU A 27 -17.19 11.01 -12.08
CA LEU A 27 -16.81 10.97 -10.67
C LEU A 27 -16.48 12.37 -10.16
N LYS A 28 -17.25 12.84 -9.18
CA LYS A 28 -16.99 14.12 -8.50
C LYS A 28 -15.58 14.13 -7.94
N ALA A 29 -14.83 15.18 -8.23
CA ALA A 29 -13.51 15.39 -7.67
C ALA A 29 -13.58 15.45 -6.12
N PRO A 30 -12.50 15.07 -5.43
CA PRO A 30 -12.38 15.27 -3.99
C PRO A 30 -12.55 16.75 -3.63
N ALA A 31 -13.11 17.02 -2.46
CA ALA A 31 -13.28 18.36 -1.93
C ALA A 31 -12.15 18.71 -0.96
N ASP A 32 -11.67 19.94 -1.07
CA ASP A 32 -10.83 20.57 -0.04
C ASP A 32 -11.65 20.76 1.24
N ASP A 33 -11.05 20.44 2.38
CA ASP A 33 -11.61 20.68 3.71
C ASP A 33 -10.50 21.07 4.70
N GLY A 34 -10.19 22.36 4.73
CA GLY A 34 -9.09 22.89 5.53
C GLY A 34 -7.74 22.32 5.08
N ILE A 35 -7.11 21.53 5.96
CA ILE A 35 -5.82 20.86 5.68
C ILE A 35 -6.01 19.51 4.96
N TRP A 36 -7.25 19.06 4.80
CA TRP A 36 -7.59 17.76 4.24
C TRP A 36 -8.07 17.87 2.79
N VAL A 37 -7.91 16.77 2.07
CA VAL A 37 -8.64 16.45 0.83
C VAL A 37 -9.48 15.21 1.14
N ARG A 38 -10.77 15.25 0.83
CA ARG A 38 -11.71 14.17 1.14
C ARG A 38 -12.62 13.87 -0.05
N PRO A 39 -13.14 12.65 -0.21
CA PRO A 39 -14.14 12.38 -1.23
C PRO A 39 -15.33 13.33 -1.06
N ALA A 40 -15.98 13.71 -2.15
CA ALA A 40 -17.13 14.61 -2.09
C ALA A 40 -18.33 13.99 -1.32
N GLY A 41 -18.36 12.67 -1.20
CA GLY A 41 -19.46 11.89 -0.65
C GLY A 41 -20.29 11.26 -1.76
N GLY A 42 -20.75 10.02 -1.55
CA GLY A 42 -21.43 9.24 -2.58
C GLY A 42 -20.51 8.98 -3.77
N VAL A 43 -21.09 8.95 -4.98
CA VAL A 43 -20.36 8.73 -6.23
C VAL A 43 -19.32 9.84 -6.48
N SER A 44 -18.05 9.54 -6.16
CA SER A 44 -16.93 10.47 -6.20
C SER A 44 -15.60 9.72 -6.33
N GLN A 45 -14.53 10.45 -6.64
CA GLN A 45 -13.19 9.87 -6.68
C GLN A 45 -12.75 9.44 -5.27
N PRO A 46 -12.27 8.19 -5.09
CA PRO A 46 -11.83 7.67 -3.81
C PRO A 46 -10.41 8.17 -3.49
N ILE A 47 -10.25 9.47 -3.22
CA ILE A 47 -8.99 10.09 -2.80
C ILE A 47 -9.19 10.80 -1.47
N ILE A 48 -8.29 10.55 -0.51
CA ILE A 48 -8.37 11.09 0.84
C ILE A 48 -6.97 11.28 1.45
N GLY A 49 -6.78 12.35 2.23
CA GLY A 49 -5.53 12.62 2.94
C GLY A 49 -5.30 14.11 3.14
N PHE A 50 -4.04 14.54 3.07
CA PHE A 50 -3.67 15.95 3.22
C PHE A 50 -3.73 16.73 1.91
N LYS A 51 -4.09 18.01 1.99
CA LYS A 51 -3.96 18.95 0.88
C LYS A 51 -2.50 19.11 0.43
N ASP A 52 -1.60 19.39 1.35
CA ASP A 52 -0.17 19.61 1.03
C ASP A 52 0.74 18.46 1.48
N GLY A 53 0.15 17.30 1.78
CA GLY A 53 0.84 16.13 2.33
C GLY A 53 0.46 14.85 1.61
N ILE A 54 0.73 13.71 2.24
CA ILE A 54 0.46 12.39 1.68
C ILE A 54 -1.06 12.15 1.57
N ARG A 55 -1.45 11.44 0.51
CA ARG A 55 -2.83 11.00 0.29
C ARG A 55 -2.83 9.55 -0.11
N ILE A 56 -3.98 8.92 0.04
CA ILE A 56 -4.25 7.62 -0.54
C ILE A 56 -5.41 7.67 -1.51
N GLY A 57 -5.52 6.65 -2.35
CA GLY A 57 -6.77 6.40 -3.07
C GLY A 57 -6.95 4.95 -3.47
N LEU A 58 -8.08 4.67 -4.12
CA LEU A 58 -8.44 3.34 -4.63
C LEU A 58 -8.75 3.40 -6.13
N TRP A 59 -8.81 2.24 -6.77
CA TRP A 59 -9.32 2.15 -8.14
C TRP A 59 -10.72 2.79 -8.17
N PRO A 60 -11.06 3.62 -9.17
CA PRO A 60 -10.46 3.74 -10.49
C PRO A 60 -9.40 4.84 -10.67
N THR A 61 -8.79 5.39 -9.61
CA THR A 61 -7.83 6.50 -9.74
C THR A 61 -6.42 6.04 -10.18
N GLY A 62 -6.30 5.65 -11.45
CA GLY A 62 -5.04 5.25 -12.11
C GLY A 62 -4.44 3.93 -11.58
N GLY A 63 -3.66 3.23 -12.40
CA GLY A 63 -3.00 1.97 -12.01
C GLY A 63 -3.93 0.77 -11.73
N PRO A 64 -3.38 -0.38 -11.33
CA PRO A 64 -4.11 -1.63 -11.16
C PRO A 64 -5.16 -1.61 -10.04
N ARG A 65 -6.16 -2.50 -10.14
CA ARG A 65 -7.11 -2.79 -9.05
C ARG A 65 -6.43 -3.64 -7.97
N GLY A 66 -7.00 -3.67 -6.76
CA GLY A 66 -6.46 -4.46 -5.65
C GLY A 66 -5.29 -3.81 -4.93
N LEU A 67 -5.05 -2.52 -5.17
CA LEU A 67 -3.96 -1.75 -4.59
C LEU A 67 -4.48 -0.46 -3.94
N ILE A 68 -3.89 -0.08 -2.82
CA ILE A 68 -4.04 1.25 -2.25
C ILE A 68 -3.00 2.16 -2.91
N ARG A 69 -3.44 3.24 -3.54
CA ARG A 69 -2.58 4.22 -4.19
C ARG A 69 -1.96 5.13 -3.15
N ILE A 70 -0.68 5.46 -3.29
CA ILE A 70 -0.01 6.47 -2.48
C ILE A 70 0.33 7.67 -3.37
N PHE A 71 -0.18 8.84 -2.99
CA PHE A 71 0.13 10.11 -3.65
C PHE A 71 0.98 10.98 -2.72
N ALA A 72 1.98 11.64 -3.31
CA ALA A 72 2.86 12.58 -2.61
C ALA A 72 3.02 13.86 -3.45
N PRO A 73 2.01 14.76 -3.48
CA PRO A 73 2.01 15.94 -4.36
C PRO A 73 3.23 16.86 -4.17
N TYR A 74 3.82 16.90 -2.97
CA TYR A 74 5.05 17.66 -2.70
C TYR A 74 6.31 17.07 -3.37
N VAL A 75 6.28 15.78 -3.75
CA VAL A 75 7.33 15.14 -4.56
C VAL A 75 7.19 15.52 -6.03
N PHE A 76 5.97 15.78 -6.51
CA PHE A 76 5.67 16.14 -7.90
C PHE A 76 5.01 17.53 -8.00
N PRO A 77 5.76 18.64 -7.77
CA PRO A 77 5.20 19.99 -7.86
C PRO A 77 4.51 20.22 -9.20
N GLY A 78 3.27 20.71 -9.17
CA GLY A 78 2.45 20.93 -10.36
C GLY A 78 1.57 19.73 -10.76
N TYR A 79 1.72 18.57 -10.09
CA TYR A 79 0.90 17.38 -10.33
C TYR A 79 0.25 16.91 -9.03
N SER A 80 -1.07 17.08 -8.91
CA SER A 80 -1.80 16.79 -7.67
C SER A 80 -2.13 15.30 -7.47
N GLU A 81 -2.04 14.49 -8.52
CA GLU A 81 -2.50 13.09 -8.55
C GLU A 81 -1.43 12.12 -9.10
N THR A 82 -0.15 12.52 -9.09
CA THR A 82 0.93 11.60 -9.44
C THR A 82 1.20 10.63 -8.30
N LEU A 83 1.11 9.35 -8.65
CA LEU A 83 1.40 8.21 -7.78
C LEU A 83 2.90 8.15 -7.49
N ILE A 84 3.28 7.84 -6.26
CA ILE A 84 4.67 7.52 -5.90
C ILE A 84 4.85 6.04 -5.59
N ASN A 85 3.80 5.38 -5.07
CA ASN A 85 3.81 3.96 -4.76
C ASN A 85 2.39 3.39 -4.70
N PHE A 86 2.30 2.07 -4.60
CA PHE A 86 1.09 1.34 -4.25
C PHE A 86 1.35 0.51 -2.98
N VAL A 87 0.30 0.25 -2.21
CA VAL A 87 0.31 -0.70 -1.09
C VAL A 87 -0.65 -1.85 -1.40
N ALA A 88 -0.12 -3.06 -1.54
CA ALA A 88 -0.90 -4.30 -1.64
C ALA A 88 -1.27 -4.83 -0.24
N VAL A 89 -2.40 -5.53 -0.14
CA VAL A 89 -2.86 -6.17 1.11
C VAL A 89 -2.72 -7.68 0.96
N GLU A 90 -1.78 -8.26 1.71
CA GLU A 90 -1.26 -9.59 1.43
C GLU A 90 -1.25 -10.46 2.69
N PRO A 91 -2.43 -10.97 3.10
CA PRO A 91 -2.54 -11.86 4.24
C PRO A 91 -1.88 -13.20 3.96
N ILE A 92 -1.27 -13.77 5.01
CA ILE A 92 -0.71 -15.12 5.03
C ILE A 92 -1.61 -15.96 5.93
N VAL A 93 -2.16 -17.04 5.38
CA VAL A 93 -3.03 -17.99 6.08
C VAL A 93 -2.49 -19.39 5.81
N LYS A 94 -2.12 -20.13 6.86
CA LYS A 94 -1.55 -21.49 6.76
C LYS A 94 -0.35 -21.52 5.80
N GLY A 95 0.55 -20.55 5.93
CA GLY A 95 1.71 -20.36 5.05
C GLY A 95 1.40 -19.89 3.62
N ARG A 96 0.13 -19.72 3.23
CA ARG A 96 -0.24 -19.24 1.88
C ARG A 96 -0.49 -17.74 1.88
N ARG A 97 0.38 -17.00 1.18
CA ARG A 97 0.23 -15.57 0.91
C ARG A 97 -0.79 -15.35 -0.20
N SER A 98 -1.78 -14.51 0.07
CA SER A 98 -2.71 -13.97 -0.93
C SER A 98 -2.21 -12.62 -1.43
N LEU A 99 -2.56 -12.26 -2.67
CA LEU A 99 -2.02 -11.09 -3.36
C LEU A 99 -3.17 -10.24 -3.91
N SER A 100 -3.54 -9.16 -3.21
CA SER A 100 -4.77 -8.40 -3.54
C SER A 100 -4.80 -7.85 -4.98
N GLU A 101 -3.66 -7.52 -5.58
CA GLU A 101 -3.55 -7.10 -6.98
C GLU A 101 -3.70 -8.26 -7.98
N LEU A 102 -3.12 -9.42 -7.64
CA LEU A 102 -2.96 -10.53 -8.59
C LEU A 102 -4.10 -11.55 -8.52
N GLU A 103 -4.88 -11.56 -7.44
CA GLU A 103 -6.04 -12.43 -7.35
C GLU A 103 -7.22 -11.86 -8.12
N HIS A 104 -7.99 -12.76 -8.74
CA HIS A 104 -9.19 -12.42 -9.48
C HIS A 104 -10.36 -12.12 -8.52
N SER A 105 -11.16 -11.11 -8.85
CA SER A 105 -12.34 -10.76 -8.06
C SER A 105 -13.49 -11.73 -8.35
N ALA A 106 -14.03 -12.32 -7.29
CA ALA A 106 -15.27 -13.09 -7.33
C ALA A 106 -16.51 -12.20 -7.35
N LEU A 107 -16.38 -10.90 -7.05
CA LEU A 107 -17.50 -9.96 -7.02
C LEU A 107 -17.91 -9.42 -8.40
N ASP A 108 -17.02 -9.45 -9.39
CA ASP A 108 -17.27 -8.92 -10.76
C ASP A 108 -16.33 -9.46 -11.84
N ASP A 109 -15.72 -10.63 -11.62
CA ASP A 109 -14.94 -11.34 -12.63
C ASP A 109 -13.82 -10.50 -13.27
N THR A 110 -13.12 -9.70 -12.46
CA THR A 110 -12.07 -8.78 -12.91
C THR A 110 -10.77 -9.00 -12.15
N GLN A 111 -9.64 -8.83 -12.84
CA GLN A 111 -8.30 -8.89 -12.23
C GLN A 111 -8.15 -7.88 -11.08
N GLY A 112 -7.67 -8.36 -9.92
CA GLY A 112 -7.47 -7.57 -8.71
C GLY A 112 -8.71 -7.53 -7.81
N LYS A 113 -8.52 -7.75 -6.50
CA LYS A 113 -9.59 -7.73 -5.50
C LYS A 113 -10.25 -6.37 -5.40
N ARG A 114 -11.57 -6.35 -5.17
CA ARG A 114 -12.29 -5.08 -4.93
C ARG A 114 -11.86 -4.48 -3.61
N MET A 115 -11.66 -3.17 -3.59
CA MET A 115 -11.50 -2.38 -2.37
C MET A 115 -12.48 -1.22 -2.38
N TRP A 116 -13.06 -0.89 -1.24
CA TRP A 116 -13.97 0.25 -1.10
C TRP A 116 -13.89 0.86 0.29
N PHE A 117 -14.20 2.15 0.36
CA PHE A 117 -14.15 2.89 1.61
C PHE A 117 -15.40 2.70 2.48
N SER A 118 -15.22 2.78 3.79
CA SER A 118 -16.28 2.98 4.79
C SER A 118 -15.78 3.95 5.88
N ASP A 119 -16.70 4.64 6.57
CA ASP A 119 -16.33 5.52 7.68
C ASP A 119 -15.85 4.72 8.92
N ASP A 120 -16.29 3.47 9.05
CA ASP A 120 -16.02 2.59 10.19
C ASP A 120 -15.59 1.20 9.77
N VAL A 121 -14.90 0.52 10.67
CA VAL A 121 -14.71 -0.93 10.64
C VAL A 121 -16.04 -1.59 10.97
N SER A 122 -16.47 -2.53 10.12
CA SER A 122 -17.62 -3.38 10.36
C SER A 122 -17.17 -4.83 10.45
N GLU A 123 -17.74 -5.61 11.37
CA GLU A 123 -17.51 -7.05 11.43
C GLU A 123 -18.14 -7.78 10.23
N SER A 124 -19.04 -7.15 9.49
CA SER A 124 -19.70 -7.75 8.32
C SER A 124 -19.88 -6.70 7.23
N PRO A 125 -18.78 -6.23 6.61
CA PRO A 125 -18.85 -5.20 5.59
C PRO A 125 -19.56 -5.75 4.35
N LYS A 126 -20.52 -4.97 3.83
CA LYS A 126 -21.17 -5.29 2.55
C LYS A 126 -20.29 -4.82 1.40
N PRO A 127 -20.14 -5.60 0.31
CA PRO A 127 -19.45 -5.15 -0.89
C PRO A 127 -19.99 -3.80 -1.39
N GLY A 128 -19.10 -2.82 -1.48
CA GLY A 128 -19.39 -1.50 -2.03
C GLY A 128 -18.76 -1.30 -3.40
N ALA A 129 -19.22 -0.28 -4.12
CA ALA A 129 -18.52 0.22 -5.29
C ALA A 129 -17.32 1.07 -4.84
N PRO A 130 -16.15 0.98 -5.50
CA PRO A 130 -14.97 1.73 -5.08
C PRO A 130 -15.13 3.26 -5.11
N TRP A 131 -16.06 3.78 -5.93
CA TRP A 131 -16.40 5.20 -6.04
C TRP A 131 -17.59 5.65 -5.18
N ASP A 132 -18.29 4.73 -4.50
CA ASP A 132 -19.32 5.13 -3.54
C ASP A 132 -18.65 5.45 -2.20
N CYS A 133 -18.17 6.70 -2.11
CA CYS A 133 -17.24 7.08 -1.07
C CYS A 133 -17.95 7.78 0.10
N PRO A 134 -17.69 7.36 1.34
CA PRO A 134 -17.89 8.25 2.47
C PRO A 134 -16.84 9.35 2.48
N ARG A 135 -16.99 10.33 3.39
CA ARG A 135 -16.04 11.45 3.50
C ARG A 135 -14.86 11.15 4.43
N GLY A 136 -14.89 10.05 5.19
CA GLY A 136 -13.93 9.76 6.24
C GLY A 136 -14.20 10.55 7.53
N LYS A 137 -13.67 10.05 8.63
CA LYS A 137 -13.87 10.60 9.98
C LYS A 137 -12.76 11.53 10.39
N THR A 138 -13.12 12.76 10.71
CA THR A 138 -12.22 13.71 11.36
C THR A 138 -12.29 13.55 12.89
N GLY A 139 -11.20 13.90 13.56
CA GLY A 139 -11.10 13.85 15.01
C GLY A 139 -9.88 14.63 15.52
N ALA A 140 -9.56 14.45 16.79
CA ALA A 140 -8.34 14.97 17.39
C ALA A 140 -7.78 13.99 18.42
N ILE A 141 -6.46 13.96 18.57
CA ILE A 141 -5.74 13.21 19.60
C ILE A 141 -4.82 14.14 20.39
N LYS A 142 -4.52 13.78 21.64
CA LYS A 142 -3.55 14.51 22.46
C LYS A 142 -2.14 13.98 22.22
N VAL A 143 -1.23 14.87 21.79
CA VAL A 143 0.20 14.57 21.62
C VAL A 143 1.01 15.64 22.33
N GLY A 144 1.75 15.28 23.38
CA GLY A 144 2.54 16.25 24.16
C GLY A 144 1.69 17.40 24.73
N GLY A 145 0.44 17.12 25.12
CA GLY A 145 -0.51 18.11 25.64
C GLY A 145 -1.21 18.97 24.58
N LYS A 146 -0.85 18.86 23.30
CA LYS A 146 -1.49 19.59 22.19
C LYS A 146 -2.53 18.73 21.49
N ASP A 147 -3.60 19.36 21.01
CA ASP A 147 -4.54 18.72 20.09
C ASP A 147 -3.92 18.62 18.71
N VAL A 148 -3.88 17.40 18.18
CA VAL A 148 -3.46 17.09 16.82
C VAL A 148 -4.68 16.61 16.06
N ARG A 149 -5.05 17.29 14.97
CA ARG A 149 -6.18 16.87 14.15
C ARG A 149 -5.88 15.57 13.42
N THR A 150 -6.90 14.73 13.28
CA THR A 150 -6.80 13.44 12.61
C THR A 150 -7.87 13.27 11.55
N LEU A 151 -7.56 12.48 10.53
CA LEU A 151 -8.50 11.97 9.54
C LEU A 151 -8.32 10.46 9.44
N SER A 152 -9.40 9.70 9.32
CA SER A 152 -9.33 8.25 9.16
C SER A 152 -10.43 7.71 8.26
N ILE A 153 -10.15 6.57 7.63
CA ILE A 153 -11.10 5.86 6.78
C ILE A 153 -10.79 4.36 6.83
N ALA A 154 -11.84 3.53 6.77
CA ALA A 154 -11.68 2.09 6.62
C ALA A 154 -11.70 1.73 5.12
N ILE A 155 -10.88 0.76 4.76
CA ILE A 155 -10.70 0.19 3.43
C ILE A 155 -11.05 -1.27 3.56
N ASN A 156 -12.24 -1.62 3.07
CA ASN A 156 -12.68 -3.00 3.02
C ASN A 156 -12.01 -3.66 1.83
N VAL A 157 -11.48 -4.87 2.04
CA VAL A 157 -10.93 -5.69 0.98
C VAL A 157 -11.89 -6.86 0.77
N GLU A 158 -12.21 -7.13 -0.49
CA GLU A 158 -12.90 -8.36 -0.87
C GLU A 158 -12.21 -9.59 -0.24
N THR A 159 -12.99 -10.63 0.04
CA THR A 159 -12.42 -11.89 0.56
C THR A 159 -11.34 -12.40 -0.41
N LEU A 160 -10.15 -12.64 0.14
CA LEU A 160 -9.03 -13.17 -0.63
C LEU A 160 -9.13 -14.68 -0.76
N ASP A 161 -8.41 -15.25 -1.72
CA ASP A 161 -8.52 -16.68 -2.07
C ASP A 161 -8.03 -17.60 -0.94
N ASN A 162 -7.25 -17.07 0.00
CA ASN A 162 -6.89 -17.76 1.25
C ASN A 162 -7.93 -17.67 2.37
N GLY A 163 -9.08 -17.07 2.10
CA GLY A 163 -10.20 -16.92 3.04
C GLY A 163 -10.03 -15.76 4.02
N ALA A 164 -8.94 -15.00 3.94
CA ALA A 164 -8.75 -13.80 4.74
C ALA A 164 -9.71 -12.68 4.32
N LYS A 165 -10.19 -11.92 5.30
CA LYS A 165 -11.09 -10.77 5.11
C LYS A 165 -10.53 -9.54 5.85
N PRO A 166 -9.36 -9.02 5.46
CA PRO A 166 -8.76 -7.88 6.12
C PRO A 166 -9.56 -6.60 5.86
N ILE A 167 -9.58 -5.73 6.86
CA ILE A 167 -10.09 -4.36 6.77
C ILE A 167 -8.95 -3.45 7.20
N VAL A 168 -8.45 -2.63 6.28
CA VAL A 168 -7.35 -1.71 6.56
C VAL A 168 -7.92 -0.37 6.98
N VAL A 169 -7.54 0.14 8.15
CA VAL A 169 -7.86 1.51 8.56
C VAL A 169 -6.66 2.38 8.25
N ALA A 170 -6.84 3.33 7.32
CA ALA A 170 -5.87 4.38 7.06
C ALA A 170 -6.11 5.56 8.00
N SER A 171 -5.04 6.10 8.59
CA SER A 171 -5.06 7.23 9.51
C SER A 171 -4.05 8.29 9.08
N PHE A 172 -4.44 9.55 9.24
CA PHE A 172 -3.62 10.73 8.97
C PHE A 172 -3.58 11.60 10.22
N ARG A 173 -2.39 12.09 10.57
CA ARG A 173 -2.18 12.96 11.73
C ARG A 173 -1.52 14.26 11.32
N GLU A 174 -2.10 15.38 11.71
CA GLU A 174 -1.64 16.71 11.33
C GLU A 174 -0.15 16.96 11.62
N ASP A 175 0.38 16.39 12.70
CA ASP A 175 1.79 16.52 13.09
C ASP A 175 2.74 15.64 12.25
N ARG A 176 2.20 14.81 11.36
CA ARG A 176 2.92 13.89 10.47
C ARG A 176 2.32 13.91 9.05
N PRO A 177 2.35 15.06 8.34
CA PRO A 177 1.66 15.21 7.04
C PRO A 177 2.23 14.35 5.91
N ASN A 178 3.40 13.75 6.12
CA ASN A 178 4.12 12.90 5.17
C ASN A 178 3.90 11.40 5.41
N GLU A 179 3.08 11.04 6.41
CA GLU A 179 2.81 9.66 6.81
C GLU A 179 1.33 9.31 6.72
N VAL A 180 1.07 8.07 6.31
CA VAL A 180 -0.22 7.40 6.51
C VAL A 180 -0.01 6.22 7.43
N GLY A 181 -0.78 6.15 8.52
CA GLY A 181 -0.82 5.01 9.40
C GLY A 181 -1.78 3.96 8.85
N PHE A 182 -1.37 2.69 8.86
CA PHE A 182 -2.23 1.58 8.49
C PHE A 182 -2.39 0.62 9.66
N ARG A 183 -3.63 0.40 10.07
CA ARG A 183 -4.00 -0.65 11.03
C ARG A 183 -4.82 -1.71 10.32
N VAL A 184 -4.51 -2.98 10.54
CA VAL A 184 -5.29 -4.07 9.94
C VAL A 184 -6.21 -4.67 11.00
N SER A 185 -7.51 -4.63 10.73
CA SER A 185 -8.54 -5.41 11.42
C SER A 185 -9.01 -6.53 10.49
N ALA A 186 -9.92 -7.38 10.96
CA ALA A 186 -10.55 -8.39 10.12
C ALA A 186 -12.06 -8.41 10.30
N ALA A 187 -12.77 -8.74 9.23
CA ALA A 187 -14.19 -9.05 9.29
C ALA A 187 -14.42 -10.40 10.01
N LYS A 188 -15.66 -10.62 10.43
CA LYS A 188 -16.13 -11.88 10.98
C LYS A 188 -15.92 -13.03 9.98
N ASP A 189 -15.66 -14.22 10.51
CA ASP A 189 -15.45 -15.45 9.75
C ASP A 189 -14.30 -15.30 8.72
N THR A 190 -13.29 -14.48 9.05
CA THR A 190 -12.00 -14.47 8.35
C THR A 190 -11.25 -15.77 8.66
N ALA A 191 -10.47 -16.25 7.70
CA ALA A 191 -9.44 -17.23 8.02
C ALA A 191 -8.41 -16.61 8.99
N GLU A 192 -7.83 -17.44 9.86
CA GLU A 192 -6.81 -17.03 10.82
C GLU A 192 -5.54 -16.62 10.08
N MET A 193 -5.21 -15.33 10.16
CA MET A 193 -4.02 -14.76 9.53
C MET A 193 -2.81 -14.95 10.44
N GLU A 194 -1.75 -15.52 9.89
CA GLU A 194 -0.42 -15.56 10.51
C GLU A 194 0.24 -14.17 10.43
N SER A 195 0.03 -13.49 9.30
CA SER A 195 0.48 -12.13 9.02
C SER A 195 -0.51 -11.45 8.07
N CYS A 196 -0.57 -10.13 8.08
CA CYS A 196 -1.18 -9.36 7.00
C CYS A 196 -0.18 -8.32 6.52
N VAL A 197 0.59 -8.67 5.49
CA VAL A 197 1.65 -7.82 4.97
C VAL A 197 1.03 -6.69 4.16
N LEU A 198 1.48 -5.47 4.43
CA LEU A 198 1.16 -4.30 3.61
C LEU A 198 2.40 -3.99 2.78
N THR A 199 2.36 -4.32 1.50
CA THR A 199 3.54 -4.31 0.62
C THR A 199 3.57 -3.03 -0.19
N ALA A 200 4.57 -2.17 0.03
CA ALA A 200 4.85 -1.09 -0.90
C ALA A 200 5.47 -1.70 -2.18
N THR A 201 4.76 -1.69 -3.31
CA THR A 201 5.03 -2.58 -4.47
C THR A 201 5.50 -1.88 -5.75
N MET A 202 5.92 -0.62 -5.66
CA MET A 202 6.35 0.18 -6.83
C MET A 202 7.65 0.94 -6.55
N GLY A 203 8.55 0.35 -5.76
CA GLY A 203 9.83 0.98 -5.41
C GLY A 203 10.73 1.32 -6.62
N ASN A 204 10.56 0.59 -7.73
CA ASN A 204 11.36 0.78 -8.94
C ASN A 204 10.95 2.02 -9.74
N TYR A 205 9.77 2.60 -9.49
CA TYR A 205 9.33 3.83 -10.11
C TYR A 205 10.24 4.99 -9.72
N SER A 206 10.56 5.13 -8.44
CA SER A 206 11.57 6.08 -7.96
C SER A 206 13.00 5.51 -8.01
N ARG A 207 13.20 4.40 -8.75
CA ARG A 207 14.47 3.66 -8.86
C ARG A 207 15.17 3.53 -7.51
N SER A 208 14.43 3.06 -6.50
CA SER A 208 14.95 2.90 -5.14
C SER A 208 15.97 1.77 -5.10
N ARG A 209 17.21 2.07 -4.75
CA ARG A 209 18.33 1.10 -4.75
C ARG A 209 19.02 0.93 -3.43
N LEU A 210 18.82 1.87 -2.52
CA LEU A 210 19.50 1.91 -1.23
C LEU A 210 18.48 1.62 -0.14
N LEU A 211 18.67 0.53 0.60
CA LEU A 211 17.91 0.20 1.80
C LEU A 211 18.75 0.62 3.02
N TRP A 212 18.19 1.53 3.81
CA TRP A 212 18.85 2.17 4.94
C TRP A 212 18.49 1.45 6.23
N LEU A 213 19.40 0.60 6.69
CA LEU A 213 19.41 0.00 8.02
C LEU A 213 20.24 0.89 8.96
N LYS A 214 20.19 0.66 10.28
CA LYS A 214 20.83 1.56 11.25
C LYS A 214 22.35 1.70 11.06
N ASP A 215 23.03 0.60 10.72
CA ASP A 215 24.50 0.50 10.59
C ASP A 215 24.95 0.07 9.18
N GLU A 216 24.02 -0.14 8.24
CA GLU A 216 24.33 -0.57 6.87
C GLU A 216 23.41 0.11 5.85
N VAL A 217 23.97 0.46 4.70
CA VAL A 217 23.19 0.77 3.49
C VAL A 217 23.35 -0.40 2.51
N VAL A 218 22.26 -1.13 2.30
CA VAL A 218 22.22 -2.23 1.33
C VAL A 218 21.93 -1.66 -0.04
N ASP A 219 22.82 -1.89 -1.00
CA ASP A 219 22.65 -1.49 -2.39
C ASP A 219 22.16 -2.69 -3.23
N SER A 220 20.97 -2.58 -3.80
CA SER A 220 20.37 -3.59 -4.68
C SER A 220 21.29 -4.06 -5.82
N ARG A 221 22.17 -3.19 -6.33
CA ARG A 221 23.14 -3.53 -7.39
C ARG A 221 24.28 -4.41 -6.89
N LYS A 222 24.62 -4.30 -5.61
CA LYS A 222 25.62 -5.16 -4.95
C LYS A 222 24.99 -6.48 -4.51
N LEU A 223 23.70 -6.43 -4.15
CA LEU A 223 22.94 -7.61 -3.76
C LEU A 223 22.63 -8.53 -4.95
N TRP A 224 22.41 -7.97 -6.14
CA TRP A 224 22.10 -8.70 -7.37
C TRP A 224 22.88 -8.16 -8.59
N PRO A 225 24.21 -8.28 -8.61
CA PRO A 225 25.06 -7.66 -9.64
C PRO A 225 24.76 -8.15 -11.06
N ASP A 226 24.45 -9.44 -11.18
CA ASP A 226 24.29 -10.12 -12.48
C ASP A 226 22.82 -10.31 -12.89
N TYR A 227 21.87 -9.85 -12.09
CA TYR A 227 20.45 -10.05 -12.39
C TYR A 227 19.96 -9.13 -13.51
N LYS A 228 19.37 -9.75 -14.54
CA LYS A 228 18.81 -9.07 -15.74
C LYS A 228 17.39 -9.53 -16.09
N GLY A 229 16.75 -10.32 -15.22
CA GLY A 229 15.44 -10.92 -15.47
C GLY A 229 14.27 -9.95 -15.31
N THR A 230 13.12 -10.37 -15.83
CA THR A 230 11.82 -9.69 -15.68
C THR A 230 11.02 -10.16 -14.47
N ASP A 231 11.51 -11.15 -13.73
CA ASP A 231 10.87 -11.64 -12.51
C ASP A 231 11.38 -10.89 -11.28
N PHE A 232 10.87 -11.25 -10.11
CA PHE A 232 11.45 -10.81 -8.84
C PHE A 232 12.75 -11.58 -8.55
N VAL A 233 13.79 -10.86 -8.13
CA VAL A 233 15.01 -11.46 -7.58
C VAL A 233 15.02 -11.32 -6.05
N GLY A 234 15.56 -12.35 -5.38
CA GLY A 234 15.93 -12.47 -3.95
C GLY A 234 15.10 -11.72 -2.91
N THR A 235 14.68 -12.39 -1.83
CA THR A 235 13.94 -11.75 -0.74
C THR A 235 14.72 -11.80 0.58
N PRO A 236 15.86 -11.09 0.72
CA PRO A 236 16.57 -11.09 1.99
C PRO A 236 15.71 -10.50 3.11
N ASP A 237 15.78 -11.15 4.26
CA ASP A 237 15.16 -10.67 5.49
C ASP A 237 16.20 -9.99 6.38
N TYR A 238 15.83 -8.83 6.89
CA TYR A 238 16.60 -8.10 7.87
C TYR A 238 15.81 -8.05 9.18
N PRO A 239 16.36 -8.53 10.30
CA PRO A 239 15.63 -8.54 11.56
C PRO A 239 15.41 -7.10 12.07
N MET A 240 14.32 -6.89 12.81
CA MET A 240 13.91 -5.55 13.31
C MET A 240 15.00 -4.80 14.08
N GLU A 241 15.93 -5.50 14.71
CA GLU A 241 17.06 -4.94 15.46
C GLU A 241 18.02 -4.15 14.55
N ARG A 242 17.92 -4.33 13.23
CA ARG A 242 18.68 -3.58 12.21
C ARG A 242 17.97 -2.29 11.78
N MET A 243 16.74 -2.05 12.19
CA MET A 243 16.04 -0.79 11.93
C MET A 243 16.63 0.33 12.79
N LEU A 244 16.53 1.57 12.30
CA LEU A 244 16.93 2.75 13.07
C LEU A 244 15.91 2.99 14.19
N ALA A 245 16.37 3.05 15.44
CA ALA A 245 15.58 3.60 16.54
C ALA A 245 15.66 5.13 16.50
N ASP A 246 14.54 5.79 16.23
CA ASP A 246 14.43 7.25 16.25
C ASP A 246 14.38 7.78 17.70
N LYS A 247 14.53 9.09 17.87
CA LYS A 247 14.52 9.79 19.17
C LYS A 247 13.24 9.59 19.97
N ASP A 248 12.11 9.34 19.29
CA ASP A 248 10.83 9.04 19.93
C ASP A 248 10.63 7.54 20.22
N GLY A 249 11.67 6.71 20.01
CA GLY A 249 11.66 5.27 20.21
C GLY A 249 11.00 4.47 19.09
N ALA A 250 10.52 5.13 18.02
CA ALA A 250 9.99 4.43 16.88
C ALA A 250 11.10 3.71 16.08
N LEU A 251 10.79 2.55 15.52
CA LEU A 251 11.68 1.85 14.61
C LEU A 251 11.37 2.28 13.18
N THR A 252 12.40 2.70 12.43
CA THR A 252 12.26 3.18 11.06
C THR A 252 13.26 2.46 10.14
N VAL A 253 12.79 2.12 8.94
CA VAL A 253 13.62 1.64 7.84
C VAL A 253 13.23 2.39 6.58
N ALA A 254 14.19 2.72 5.72
CA ALA A 254 13.94 3.56 4.56
C ALA A 254 14.55 2.99 3.27
N ILE A 255 13.98 3.35 2.14
CA ILE A 255 14.55 3.16 0.82
C ILE A 255 14.71 4.51 0.11
N THR A 256 15.79 4.65 -0.66
CA THR A 256 16.03 5.82 -1.52
C THR A 256 16.58 5.40 -2.88
N SER A 257 16.48 6.30 -3.86
CA SER A 257 17.33 6.22 -5.03
C SER A 257 18.81 6.45 -4.64
N ASN A 258 19.71 5.97 -5.49
CA ASN A 258 21.13 6.33 -5.49
C ASN A 258 21.45 7.45 -6.51
N GLU A 259 20.42 7.99 -7.18
CA GLU A 259 20.52 9.05 -8.18
C GLU A 259 20.16 10.41 -7.54
N SER A 260 20.79 11.49 -8.00
CA SER A 260 20.50 12.86 -7.54
C SER A 260 19.41 13.57 -8.35
N ASP A 261 19.17 13.13 -9.58
CA ASP A 261 18.12 13.63 -10.46
C ASP A 261 17.56 12.47 -11.29
N LEU A 262 16.35 12.04 -10.93
CA LEU A 262 15.66 10.95 -11.60
C LEU A 262 15.04 11.38 -12.95
N SER A 263 14.79 12.68 -13.15
CA SER A 263 14.13 13.22 -14.33
C SER A 263 15.07 13.42 -15.51
N ALA A 264 16.37 13.51 -15.25
CA ALA A 264 17.41 13.67 -16.27
C ALA A 264 17.76 12.37 -17.03
N VAL A 265 17.22 11.23 -16.62
CA VAL A 265 17.52 9.93 -17.23
C VAL A 265 16.64 9.70 -18.45
N GLU A 266 17.28 9.43 -19.59
CA GLU A 266 16.57 8.99 -20.79
C GLU A 266 15.97 7.59 -20.59
N MET A 267 14.64 7.50 -20.72
CA MET A 267 13.92 6.26 -20.48
C MET A 267 13.89 5.37 -21.72
N PRO A 268 14.18 4.05 -21.60
CA PRO A 268 13.92 3.12 -22.68
C PRO A 268 12.43 3.07 -23.00
N ARG A 269 12.09 2.70 -24.23
CA ARG A 269 10.70 2.50 -24.64
C ARG A 269 9.99 1.53 -23.70
N GLY A 270 8.87 1.96 -23.13
CA GLY A 270 8.09 1.18 -22.15
C GLY A 270 8.57 1.33 -20.71
N GLY A 271 9.61 2.13 -20.45
CA GLY A 271 9.99 2.56 -19.11
C GLY A 271 9.05 3.62 -18.56
N TRP A 272 9.20 3.91 -17.27
CA TRP A 272 8.34 4.88 -16.57
C TRP A 272 9.09 6.18 -16.31
N ASP A 273 8.62 7.27 -16.92
CA ASP A 273 9.16 8.61 -16.68
C ASP A 273 8.91 9.04 -15.23
N TYR A 274 9.94 9.59 -14.60
CA TYR A 274 9.86 10.11 -13.24
C TYR A 274 10.10 11.62 -13.25
N ALA A 275 9.04 12.40 -13.11
CA ALA A 275 9.10 13.87 -13.08
C ALA A 275 9.22 14.46 -11.66
N GLY A 276 9.42 13.62 -10.65
CA GLY A 276 9.42 14.02 -9.25
C GLY A 276 10.79 14.43 -8.74
N LYS A 277 10.81 14.97 -7.52
CA LYS A 277 12.03 15.11 -6.71
C LYS A 277 12.47 13.74 -6.20
N VAL A 278 13.76 13.58 -5.95
CA VAL A 278 14.27 12.43 -5.20
C VAL A 278 13.68 12.47 -3.80
N CYS A 279 13.10 11.35 -3.35
CA CYS A 279 12.46 11.24 -2.05
C CYS A 279 12.94 9.99 -1.30
N THR A 280 12.77 10.02 0.02
CA THR A 280 12.91 8.88 0.91
C THR A 280 11.54 8.27 1.17
N GLN A 281 11.39 6.97 0.93
CA GLN A 281 10.21 6.20 1.31
C GLN A 281 10.56 5.34 2.52
N TYR A 282 9.66 5.20 3.49
CA TYR A 282 9.99 4.50 4.74
C TYR A 282 8.79 3.80 5.36
N TRP A 283 9.10 2.74 6.10
CA TRP A 283 8.19 2.14 7.06
C TRP A 283 8.62 2.52 8.47
N ARG A 284 7.63 2.81 9.33
CA ARG A 284 7.83 3.20 10.72
C ARG A 284 6.87 2.44 11.64
N LYS A 285 7.41 1.96 12.76
CA LYS A 285 6.67 1.31 13.85
C LYS A 285 6.81 2.15 15.11
N TYR A 286 5.71 2.68 15.61
CA TYR A 286 5.69 3.47 16.84
C TYR A 286 5.91 2.58 18.07
N PRO A 287 6.39 3.13 19.20
CA PRO A 287 6.51 2.38 20.44
C PRO A 287 5.21 1.67 20.81
N GLY A 288 5.31 0.39 21.17
CA GLY A 288 4.14 -0.43 21.53
C GLY A 288 3.37 -1.02 20.34
N THR A 289 3.73 -0.72 19.09
CA THR A 289 3.07 -1.30 17.90
C THR A 289 3.86 -2.43 17.25
N VAL A 290 4.98 -2.88 17.82
CA VAL A 290 5.81 -3.95 17.24
C VAL A 290 5.35 -5.33 17.71
N SER A 291 5.04 -6.22 16.78
CA SER A 291 4.79 -7.64 17.03
C SER A 291 6.05 -8.46 16.72
N LYS A 292 6.59 -9.20 17.69
CA LYS A 292 7.84 -9.96 17.52
C LYS A 292 7.57 -11.43 17.12
N PRO A 293 8.42 -12.04 16.26
CA PRO A 293 9.49 -11.41 15.50
C PRO A 293 8.93 -10.56 14.34
N MET A 294 9.67 -9.50 13.98
CA MET A 294 9.39 -8.68 12.79
C MET A 294 10.65 -8.62 11.93
N VAL A 295 10.46 -8.69 10.62
CA VAL A 295 11.53 -8.53 9.62
C VAL A 295 11.19 -7.45 8.60
N VAL A 296 12.22 -6.78 8.10
CA VAL A 296 12.15 -5.98 6.89
C VAL A 296 12.51 -6.88 5.71
N ARG A 297 11.70 -6.85 4.65
CA ARG A 297 11.97 -7.58 3.42
C ARG A 297 11.94 -6.64 2.22
N VAL A 298 12.86 -6.87 1.29
CA VAL A 298 12.86 -6.25 -0.04
C VAL A 298 13.03 -7.32 -1.10
N ASN A 299 12.56 -7.05 -2.31
CA ASN A 299 12.94 -7.81 -3.50
C ASN A 299 13.40 -6.84 -4.60
N GLY A 300 13.96 -7.36 -5.69
CA GLY A 300 14.44 -6.54 -6.80
C GLY A 300 13.81 -6.89 -8.14
N ARG A 301 13.85 -5.95 -9.08
CA ARG A 301 13.60 -6.15 -10.52
C ARG A 301 14.66 -5.46 -11.35
N ALA A 302 15.00 -6.04 -12.51
CA ALA A 302 15.88 -5.41 -13.50
C ALA A 302 15.11 -4.74 -14.66
N ALA A 303 13.79 -4.99 -14.75
CA ALA A 303 12.89 -4.41 -15.74
C ALA A 303 11.58 -3.94 -15.08
N TYR A 304 10.96 -2.90 -15.65
CA TYR A 304 9.71 -2.33 -15.15
C TYR A 304 8.57 -3.35 -15.20
N TRP A 305 7.70 -3.32 -14.18
CA TRP A 305 6.55 -4.22 -14.07
C TRP A 305 5.67 -4.19 -15.33
N GLY A 306 5.18 -5.35 -15.74
CA GLY A 306 4.35 -5.50 -16.94
C GLY A 306 5.07 -5.21 -18.26
N SER A 307 6.41 -5.11 -18.26
CA SER A 307 7.20 -4.80 -19.45
C SER A 307 8.54 -5.56 -19.48
N HIS A 308 9.25 -5.42 -20.60
CA HIS A 308 10.66 -5.84 -20.75
C HIS A 308 11.61 -4.64 -20.73
N ALA A 309 11.11 -3.44 -20.43
CA ALA A 309 11.92 -2.23 -20.44
C ALA A 309 12.91 -2.28 -19.25
N PRO A 310 14.22 -2.23 -19.49
CA PRO A 310 15.20 -2.30 -18.42
C PRO A 310 15.08 -1.06 -17.51
N ILE A 311 15.33 -1.24 -16.21
CA ILE A 311 15.41 -0.12 -15.27
C ILE A 311 16.80 0.52 -15.44
N PRO A 312 16.89 1.80 -15.87
CA PRO A 312 18.17 2.47 -16.07
C PRO A 312 18.99 2.52 -14.79
N GLY A 313 20.28 2.19 -14.84
CA GLY A 313 21.14 2.13 -13.65
C GLY A 313 21.14 0.79 -12.91
N GLY A 314 20.41 -0.22 -13.42
CA GLY A 314 20.39 -1.58 -12.91
C GLY A 314 19.26 -1.85 -11.94
N VAL A 315 19.33 -3.01 -11.29
CA VAL A 315 18.28 -3.54 -10.39
C VAL A 315 17.86 -2.47 -9.39
N ALA A 316 16.55 -2.36 -9.18
CA ALA A 316 15.95 -1.52 -8.15
C ALA A 316 14.99 -2.37 -7.33
N PHE A 317 14.74 -1.94 -6.09
CA PHE A 317 13.76 -2.59 -5.23
C PHE A 317 12.35 -2.43 -5.81
N GLU A 318 11.57 -3.51 -5.89
CA GLU A 318 10.14 -3.39 -6.16
C GLU A 318 9.36 -3.31 -4.85
N ASN A 319 9.40 -4.42 -4.09
CA ASN A 319 8.67 -4.57 -2.86
C ASN A 319 9.51 -4.10 -1.68
N PHE A 320 8.86 -3.42 -0.76
CA PHE A 320 9.41 -2.99 0.51
C PHE A 320 8.40 -3.22 1.63
N GLU A 321 8.73 -4.13 2.53
CA GLU A 321 7.78 -4.79 3.42
C GLU A 321 8.26 -4.77 4.87
N LEU A 322 7.31 -4.65 5.80
CA LEU A 322 7.45 -5.14 7.16
C LEU A 322 6.59 -6.40 7.31
N ILE A 323 7.20 -7.50 7.76
CA ILE A 323 6.50 -8.76 8.00
C ILE A 323 6.59 -9.06 9.50
N GLU A 324 5.43 -9.16 10.13
CA GLU A 324 5.29 -9.49 11.54
C GLU A 324 4.06 -10.37 11.77
N LYS A 325 3.96 -10.99 12.95
CA LYS A 325 2.75 -11.72 13.32
C LYS A 325 1.55 -10.79 13.32
N TYR A 326 0.46 -11.22 12.68
CA TYR A 326 -0.80 -10.50 12.67
C TYR A 326 -1.34 -10.31 14.09
N VAL A 327 -1.58 -9.05 14.43
CA VAL A 327 -2.29 -8.63 15.64
C VAL A 327 -3.29 -7.56 15.21
N PRO A 328 -4.60 -7.76 15.42
CA PRO A 328 -5.62 -6.80 15.00
C PRO A 328 -5.36 -5.41 15.57
N GLY A 329 -5.48 -4.38 14.72
CA GLY A 329 -5.38 -2.98 15.12
C GLY A 329 -3.95 -2.47 15.36
N VAL A 330 -2.93 -3.29 15.20
CA VAL A 330 -1.52 -2.84 15.26
C VAL A 330 -1.19 -1.98 14.05
N GLU A 331 -0.57 -0.82 14.30
CA GLU A 331 -0.26 0.18 13.26
C GLU A 331 1.15 0.02 12.69
N SER A 332 1.24 0.15 11.37
CA SER A 332 2.47 0.40 10.61
C SER A 332 2.29 1.66 9.79
N ALA A 333 3.20 2.63 9.90
CA ALA A 333 3.13 3.87 9.16
C ALA A 333 4.03 3.80 7.92
N PHE A 334 3.47 4.14 6.76
CA PHE A 334 4.23 4.36 5.53
C PHE A 334 4.38 5.85 5.31
N GLY A 335 5.60 6.28 4.99
CA GLY A 335 5.90 7.68 4.75
C GLY A 335 6.70 7.91 3.49
N VAL A 336 6.50 9.09 2.91
CA VAL A 336 7.30 9.62 1.80
C VAL A 336 7.76 11.02 2.18
N THR A 337 9.04 11.32 2.04
CA THR A 337 9.58 12.62 2.45
C THR A 337 10.71 13.09 1.56
N LEU A 338 10.88 14.42 1.48
CA LEU A 338 12.03 15.04 0.81
C LEU A 338 13.26 15.13 1.72
N LYS A 339 13.13 14.73 3.00
CA LYS A 339 14.28 14.60 3.91
C LYS A 339 15.17 13.46 3.45
N THR A 340 16.48 13.68 3.50
CA THR A 340 17.44 12.59 3.30
C THR A 340 17.45 11.67 4.52
N PRO A 341 17.94 10.42 4.41
CA PRO A 341 18.16 9.55 5.56
C PRO A 341 19.03 10.21 6.64
N LYS A 342 20.02 11.04 6.25
CA LYS A 342 20.81 11.82 7.21
C LYS A 342 19.95 12.81 8.01
N ASP A 343 19.06 13.54 7.34
CA ASP A 343 18.11 14.45 8.00
C ASP A 343 17.09 13.72 8.90
N MET A 344 16.84 12.44 8.61
CA MET A 344 16.01 11.55 9.41
C MET A 344 16.75 10.85 10.55
N GLY A 345 18.08 11.00 10.65
CA GLY A 345 18.87 10.54 11.79
C GLY A 345 19.82 9.36 11.53
N TRP A 346 19.92 8.86 10.29
CA TRP A 346 20.98 7.91 9.93
C TRP A 346 22.34 8.59 10.00
N LYS A 347 23.32 7.91 10.62
CA LYS A 347 24.69 8.40 10.79
C LYS A 347 25.71 7.75 9.84
N ILE A 348 25.22 6.87 8.98
CA ILE A 348 26.01 6.17 7.96
C ILE A 348 25.85 6.90 6.63
N GLU A 349 26.84 6.75 5.75
CA GLU A 349 26.78 7.27 4.38
C GLU A 349 26.61 6.12 3.39
N ALA A 350 25.85 6.36 2.33
CA ALA A 350 25.79 5.44 1.20
C ALA A 350 27.13 5.50 0.46
N LYS A 351 27.79 4.35 0.32
CA LYS A 351 29.06 4.20 -0.40
C LYS A 351 28.86 3.84 -1.86
#